data_AF-A0A6C0EJU6-F1
#
_entry.id   AF-A0A6C0EJU6-F1
#
_cell.length_a   1.000
_cell.length_b   1.000
_cell.length_c   1.000
_cell.angle_alpha   90.00
_cell.angle_beta   90.00
_cell.angle_gamma   90.00
#
_symmetry.space_group_name_H-M   'P 1'
#
loop_
_entity.id
_entity.type
_entity.pdbx_description
1 polymer ?
#
loop_
_entity_poly.entity_id
_entity_poly.type
_entity_poly.pdbx_seq_one_letter_code
_entity_poly.pdbx_strand_id
1 'polypeptide(L)'
;MTSTQQHFGKGAETIGFPLDTKNTQGNRRTCLGGGITDGTIKWYGFIQSDGIRVDPYKLTFCQCCGEQNFQPHQVFKIMDNEYPNLIPTLICDTVNTKLCLAYNIDTRCLHYGGFRVNINLINREGDKWVPASRIPTIEADKAAKVGTHLVNIPTHTGWECCIKGDPNGKYANSDLYYKVECARFGDGREVIVSSKGGTTNFYTPLSSPKPMIFNGYDRDDSRFVFVAPSNLEKGHGLQASHDKQSNKLYLTLSIHREVKAVPEPVYRQSKGGNDEYLEGSYDMVSDANTMRGGTTKGASMNGYFSAATTRGGSVQSDYSGGSNFSSGGKTHHSETHTVNSTFPKVGPSVEMIIQLVNNEPQEDLLHFTRLIQEQVDGQLRDDLGKLQREKELLEAKIHLETNRVDPRSQLFGHTTQEAHLI
;
A
#
# COMPACT_ATOMS: atom_id res chain seq x y z
N MET A 1 9.40 11.60 -4.08
CA MET A 1 8.00 11.14 -4.00
C MET A 1 7.33 11.86 -2.84
N THR A 2 6.10 12.35 -3.01
CA THR A 2 5.31 12.93 -1.92
C THR A 2 4.71 11.82 -1.06
N SER A 3 5.03 11.82 0.23
CA SER A 3 4.43 10.90 1.19
C SER A 3 3.12 11.46 1.74
N THR A 4 2.27 10.58 2.30
CA THR A 4 1.09 10.97 3.07
C THR A 4 1.45 11.98 4.16
N GLN A 5 2.61 11.78 4.82
CA GLN A 5 3.13 12.72 5.82
C GLN A 5 3.55 14.07 5.25
N GLN A 6 4.06 14.14 4.02
CA GLN A 6 4.36 15.42 3.38
C GLN A 6 3.08 16.14 2.96
N HIS A 7 2.03 15.39 2.60
CA HIS A 7 0.76 15.97 2.17
C HIS A 7 -0.06 16.51 3.35
N PHE A 8 -0.08 15.80 4.48
CA PHE A 8 -0.92 16.14 5.63
C PHE A 8 -0.14 16.59 6.88
N GLY A 9 1.17 16.41 6.93
CA GLY A 9 2.02 16.69 8.10
C GLY A 9 2.47 15.44 8.84
N LYS A 10 3.45 15.61 9.77
CA LYS A 10 4.10 14.50 10.50
C LYS A 10 3.18 13.69 11.44
N GLY A 11 1.93 14.11 11.65
CA GLY A 11 0.93 13.42 12.50
C GLY A 11 -0.18 12.69 11.75
N ALA A 12 -0.26 12.81 10.43
CA ALA A 12 -1.27 12.13 9.64
C ALA A 12 -0.83 10.71 9.33
N GLU A 13 -1.45 9.74 10.00
CA GLU A 13 -1.11 8.34 9.85
C GLU A 13 -2.34 7.49 9.49
N THR A 14 -2.18 6.60 8.52
CA THR A 14 -3.24 5.64 8.15
C THR A 14 -3.54 4.61 9.25
N ILE A 15 -2.78 4.61 10.36
CA ILE A 15 -3.09 3.80 11.55
C ILE A 15 -4.46 4.16 12.12
N GLY A 16 -4.89 5.42 11.98
CA GLY A 16 -6.23 5.87 12.37
C GLY A 16 -7.36 5.39 11.44
N PHE A 17 -7.05 4.70 10.34
CA PHE A 17 -8.03 4.21 9.36
C PHE A 17 -7.90 2.70 9.12
N PRO A 18 -8.09 1.85 10.14
CA PRO A 18 -8.08 0.41 9.95
C PRO A 18 -9.23 -0.06 9.03
N LEU A 19 -9.12 -1.27 8.49
CA LEU A 19 -10.15 -1.90 7.63
C LEU A 19 -11.52 -2.14 8.32
N ASP A 20 -11.68 -1.88 9.61
CA ASP A 20 -12.96 -1.90 10.32
C ASP A 20 -13.54 -0.51 10.57
N THR A 21 -12.88 0.54 10.06
CA THR A 21 -13.38 1.92 10.10
C THR A 21 -14.80 1.99 9.53
N LYS A 22 -15.68 2.64 10.29
CA LYS A 22 -17.08 2.88 9.91
C LYS A 22 -17.24 4.28 9.32
N ASN A 23 -18.26 4.44 8.48
CA ASN A 23 -18.65 5.71 7.91
C ASN A 23 -19.52 6.52 8.87
N THR A 24 -19.97 7.71 8.47
CA THR A 24 -20.77 8.62 9.31
C THR A 24 -22.11 8.02 9.75
N GLN A 25 -22.61 7.02 9.03
CA GLN A 25 -23.85 6.30 9.33
C GLN A 25 -23.61 5.04 10.19
N GLY A 26 -22.37 4.79 10.62
CA GLY A 26 -21.99 3.61 11.39
C GLY A 26 -21.86 2.31 10.57
N ASN A 27 -21.93 2.40 9.24
CA ASN A 27 -21.75 1.26 8.34
C ASN A 27 -20.26 1.03 8.07
N ARG A 28 -19.85 -0.22 7.87
CA ARG A 28 -18.47 -0.52 7.47
C ARG A 28 -18.19 -0.01 6.06
N ARG A 29 -16.99 0.56 5.86
CA ARG A 29 -16.52 1.06 4.57
C ARG A 29 -15.95 -0.02 3.66
N THR A 30 -15.55 -1.15 4.25
CA THR A 30 -14.97 -2.29 3.53
C THR A 30 -15.69 -3.58 3.89
N CYS A 31 -15.42 -4.62 3.10
CA CYS A 31 -15.85 -5.99 3.37
C CYS A 31 -15.46 -6.43 4.80
N LEU A 32 -16.29 -7.28 5.42
CA LEU A 32 -15.97 -7.94 6.70
C LEU A 32 -14.69 -8.78 6.63
N GLY A 33 -14.35 -9.30 5.45
CA GLY A 33 -13.30 -10.30 5.29
C GLY A 33 -13.82 -11.73 5.41
N GLY A 34 -12.91 -12.69 5.30
CA GLY A 34 -13.24 -14.12 5.37
C GLY A 34 -13.31 -14.63 6.80
N GLY A 35 -14.29 -15.47 7.10
CA GLY A 35 -14.39 -16.17 8.39
C GLY A 35 -14.77 -15.28 9.57
N ILE A 36 -15.28 -14.07 9.31
CA ILE A 36 -15.80 -13.15 10.34
C ILE A 36 -17.32 -13.13 10.23
N THR A 37 -17.99 -13.38 11.34
CA THR A 37 -19.45 -13.26 11.48
C THR A 37 -19.79 -11.96 12.22
N ASP A 38 -20.92 -11.36 11.86
CA ASP A 38 -21.46 -10.19 12.56
C ASP A 38 -22.99 -10.21 12.45
N GLY A 39 -23.64 -10.53 13.57
CA GLY A 39 -25.10 -10.62 13.65
C GLY A 39 -25.82 -9.27 13.63
N THR A 40 -25.09 -8.16 13.68
CA THR A 40 -25.66 -6.81 13.78
C THR A 40 -25.76 -6.09 12.44
N ILE A 41 -25.06 -6.58 11.41
CA ILE A 41 -25.09 -5.99 10.07
C ILE A 41 -26.21 -6.57 9.21
N LYS A 42 -26.52 -5.86 8.12
CA LYS A 42 -27.36 -6.41 7.06
C LYS A 42 -26.58 -7.45 6.25
N TRP A 43 -27.28 -8.49 5.81
CA TRP A 43 -26.73 -9.53 4.96
C TRP A 43 -27.53 -9.62 3.66
N TYR A 44 -26.83 -9.97 2.58
CA TYR A 44 -27.38 -10.02 1.24
C TYR A 44 -27.15 -11.38 0.60
N GLY A 45 -28.19 -11.93 -0.01
CA GLY A 45 -28.12 -13.05 -0.94
C GLY A 45 -27.99 -12.57 -2.39
N PHE A 46 -27.79 -13.49 -3.32
CA PHE A 46 -27.60 -13.19 -4.75
C PHE A 46 -28.76 -13.67 -5.61
N ILE A 47 -29.06 -12.92 -6.66
CA ILE A 47 -30.05 -13.22 -7.68
C ILE A 47 -29.29 -13.50 -8.98
N GLN A 48 -29.44 -14.71 -9.51
CA GLN A 48 -28.84 -15.10 -10.79
C GLN A 48 -29.49 -14.36 -11.96
N SER A 49 -28.85 -14.41 -13.13
CA SER A 49 -29.32 -13.73 -14.33
C SER A 49 -30.70 -14.19 -14.82
N ASP A 50 -31.13 -15.40 -14.45
CA ASP A 50 -32.45 -15.96 -14.73
C ASP A 50 -33.51 -15.54 -13.69
N GLY A 51 -33.14 -14.72 -12.70
CA GLY A 51 -34.00 -14.25 -11.62
C GLY A 51 -34.10 -15.21 -10.42
N ILE A 52 -33.41 -16.36 -10.45
CA ILE A 52 -33.45 -17.33 -9.36
C ILE A 52 -32.57 -16.85 -8.20
N ARG A 53 -33.13 -16.85 -6.98
CA ARG A 53 -32.38 -16.56 -5.75
C ARG A 53 -31.47 -17.75 -5.43
N VAL A 54 -30.18 -17.47 -5.26
CA VAL A 54 -29.24 -18.45 -4.68
C VAL A 54 -29.58 -18.61 -3.20
N ASP A 55 -29.61 -19.86 -2.76
CA ASP A 55 -29.82 -20.21 -1.36
C ASP A 55 -28.74 -19.54 -0.46
N PRO A 56 -29.14 -18.67 0.49
CA PRO A 56 -28.23 -18.02 1.44
C PRO A 56 -27.37 -18.97 2.28
N TYR A 57 -27.74 -20.25 2.43
CA TYR A 57 -26.84 -21.22 3.08
C TYR A 57 -25.57 -21.52 2.26
N LYS A 58 -25.53 -21.15 0.98
CA LYS A 58 -24.43 -21.44 0.05
C LYS A 58 -23.57 -20.23 -0.28
N LEU A 59 -24.16 -19.03 -0.27
CA LEU A 59 -23.50 -17.82 -0.73
C LEU A 59 -24.15 -16.58 -0.10
N THR A 60 -23.37 -15.79 0.62
CA THR A 60 -23.81 -14.51 1.18
C THR A 60 -22.77 -13.40 1.10
N PHE A 61 -23.27 -12.18 1.21
CA PHE A 61 -22.48 -10.97 1.16
C PHE A 61 -22.81 -10.08 2.36
N CYS A 62 -21.78 -9.57 3.02
CA CYS A 62 -21.95 -8.57 4.08
C CYS A 62 -22.55 -7.27 3.49
N GLN A 63 -23.10 -6.42 4.36
CA GLN A 63 -23.72 -5.15 3.97
C GLN A 63 -22.89 -4.34 2.98
N CYS A 64 -21.60 -4.11 3.26
CA CYS A 64 -20.72 -3.36 2.37
C CYS A 64 -20.64 -4.01 0.97
N CYS A 65 -20.42 -5.32 0.90
CA CYS A 65 -20.33 -6.01 -0.39
C CYS A 65 -21.65 -6.03 -1.15
N GLY A 66 -22.77 -6.32 -0.46
CA GLY A 66 -24.09 -6.38 -1.05
C GLY A 66 -24.55 -5.04 -1.63
N GLU A 67 -24.29 -3.95 -0.89
CA GLU A 67 -24.72 -2.59 -1.28
C GLU A 67 -23.77 -1.95 -2.32
N GLN A 68 -22.48 -2.28 -2.33
CA GLN A 68 -21.49 -1.58 -3.17
C GLN A 68 -20.97 -2.36 -4.38
N ASN A 69 -21.01 -3.70 -4.35
CA ASN A 69 -20.37 -4.53 -5.38
C ASN A 69 -21.36 -5.10 -6.40
N PHE A 70 -22.65 -4.89 -6.18
CA PHE A 70 -23.72 -5.45 -6.99
C PHE A 70 -24.70 -4.36 -7.37
N GLN A 71 -25.35 -4.55 -8.52
CA GLN A 71 -26.51 -3.75 -8.86
C GLN A 71 -27.70 -4.12 -7.95
N PRO A 72 -28.61 -3.19 -7.61
CA PRO A 72 -29.70 -3.46 -6.68
C PRO A 72 -30.59 -4.65 -7.03
N HIS A 73 -30.71 -4.99 -8.31
CA HIS A 73 -31.51 -6.13 -8.80
C HIS A 73 -30.77 -7.49 -8.74
N GLN A 74 -29.46 -7.49 -8.46
CA GLN A 74 -28.63 -8.70 -8.37
C GLN A 74 -28.56 -9.26 -6.95
N VAL A 75 -29.08 -8.55 -5.96
CA VAL A 75 -29.01 -8.93 -4.55
C VAL A 75 -30.35 -8.73 -3.87
N PHE A 76 -30.58 -9.49 -2.81
CA PHE A 76 -31.73 -9.30 -1.93
C PHE A 76 -31.26 -9.30 -0.48
N LYS A 77 -31.93 -8.52 0.37
CA LYS A 77 -31.64 -8.51 1.80
C LYS A 77 -32.16 -9.82 2.41
N ILE A 78 -31.30 -10.51 3.17
CA ILE A 78 -31.67 -11.69 3.94
C ILE A 78 -32.39 -11.21 5.20
N MET A 79 -33.57 -11.75 5.43
CA MET A 79 -34.43 -11.41 6.56
C MET A 79 -34.58 -12.61 7.48
N ASP A 80 -34.51 -12.37 8.80
CA ASP A 80 -34.56 -13.43 9.82
C ASP A 80 -35.87 -14.22 9.79
N ASN A 81 -36.97 -13.60 9.37
CA ASN A 81 -38.26 -14.28 9.21
C ASN A 81 -38.28 -15.28 8.03
N GLU A 82 -37.51 -15.04 6.97
CA GLU A 82 -37.37 -15.95 5.83
C GLU A 82 -36.33 -17.04 6.11
N TYR A 83 -35.28 -16.71 6.88
CA TYR A 83 -34.16 -17.60 7.21
C TYR A 83 -33.86 -17.57 8.72
N PRO A 84 -34.68 -18.22 9.56
CA PRO A 84 -34.54 -18.15 11.02
C PRO A 84 -33.18 -18.70 11.49
N ASN A 85 -32.52 -17.96 12.37
CA ASN A 85 -31.22 -18.30 12.97
C ASN A 85 -30.02 -18.34 12.01
N LEU A 86 -30.19 -17.94 10.75
CA LEU A 86 -29.10 -17.96 9.78
C LEU A 86 -28.11 -16.82 10.02
N ILE A 87 -28.60 -15.60 10.23
CA ILE A 87 -27.82 -14.35 10.29
C ILE A 87 -26.58 -14.43 11.21
N PRO A 88 -26.65 -14.97 12.43
CA PRO A 88 -25.49 -15.02 13.33
C PRO A 88 -24.32 -15.88 12.81
N THR A 89 -24.57 -16.75 11.83
CA THR A 89 -23.59 -17.69 11.28
C THR A 89 -23.01 -17.25 9.93
N LEU A 90 -23.54 -16.17 9.34
CA LEU A 90 -23.15 -15.74 8.01
C LEU A 90 -21.75 -15.13 7.96
N ILE A 91 -21.05 -15.41 6.86
CA ILE A 91 -19.73 -14.88 6.53
C ILE A 91 -19.77 -14.26 5.13
N CYS A 92 -18.91 -13.28 4.85
CA CYS A 92 -18.89 -12.65 3.53
C CYS A 92 -18.10 -13.50 2.52
N ASP A 93 -18.77 -14.03 1.49
CA ASP A 93 -18.14 -14.90 0.50
C ASP A 93 -17.34 -14.17 -0.57
N THR A 94 -17.33 -12.83 -0.60
CA THR A 94 -16.54 -12.05 -1.58
C THR A 94 -15.05 -12.41 -1.59
N VAL A 95 -14.51 -12.86 -0.46
CA VAL A 95 -13.10 -13.32 -0.38
C VAL A 95 -12.87 -14.63 -1.15
N ASN A 96 -13.90 -15.47 -1.28
CA ASN A 96 -13.84 -16.80 -1.87
C ASN A 96 -14.11 -16.74 -3.37
N THR A 97 -13.11 -16.28 -4.13
CA THR A 97 -13.22 -16.12 -5.59
C THR A 97 -13.66 -17.40 -6.31
N LYS A 98 -13.23 -18.58 -5.83
CA LYS A 98 -13.62 -19.84 -6.47
C LYS A 98 -15.12 -20.08 -6.32
N LEU A 99 -15.67 -19.83 -5.14
CA LEU A 99 -17.11 -19.94 -4.87
C LEU A 99 -17.90 -18.89 -5.67
N CYS A 100 -17.49 -17.62 -5.65
CA CYS A 100 -18.16 -16.56 -6.42
C CYS A 100 -18.19 -16.89 -7.92
N LEU A 101 -17.08 -17.33 -8.50
CA LEU A 101 -17.00 -17.70 -9.92
C LEU A 101 -17.91 -18.88 -10.28
N ALA A 102 -18.16 -19.82 -9.35
CA ALA A 102 -19.10 -20.92 -9.58
C ALA A 102 -20.55 -20.43 -9.79
N TYR A 103 -20.88 -19.22 -9.33
CA TYR A 103 -22.16 -18.55 -9.56
C TYR A 103 -22.07 -17.44 -10.62
N ASN A 104 -21.00 -17.42 -11.43
CA ASN A 104 -20.71 -16.37 -12.42
C ASN A 104 -20.56 -14.97 -11.79
N ILE A 105 -20.09 -14.90 -10.55
CA ILE A 105 -19.83 -13.63 -9.87
C ILE A 105 -18.34 -13.33 -9.97
N ASP A 106 -18.02 -12.29 -10.73
CA ASP A 106 -16.66 -11.74 -10.81
C ASP A 106 -16.66 -10.24 -10.57
N THR A 107 -16.86 -9.88 -9.31
CA THR A 107 -16.85 -8.49 -8.83
C THR A 107 -15.49 -8.05 -8.31
N ARG A 108 -14.47 -8.92 -8.33
CA ARG A 108 -13.15 -8.62 -7.74
C ARG A 108 -12.03 -8.52 -8.76
N CYS A 109 -12.10 -9.32 -9.81
CA CYS A 109 -10.95 -9.55 -10.66
C CYS A 109 -11.09 -8.84 -12.01
N LEU A 110 -9.95 -8.42 -12.54
CA LEU A 110 -9.76 -8.20 -13.97
C LEU A 110 -9.18 -9.50 -14.56
N HIS A 111 -9.88 -10.04 -15.54
CA HIS A 111 -9.41 -11.16 -16.36
C HIS A 111 -9.01 -10.62 -17.73
N TYR A 112 -7.71 -10.51 -17.99
CA TYR A 112 -7.22 -9.90 -19.25
C TYR A 112 -5.86 -10.45 -19.67
N GLY A 113 -5.69 -10.71 -20.96
CA GLY A 113 -4.40 -11.13 -21.52
C GLY A 113 -3.83 -12.43 -20.93
N GLY A 114 -4.68 -13.31 -20.38
CA GLY A 114 -4.25 -14.53 -19.69
C GLY A 114 -3.85 -14.33 -18.22
N PHE A 115 -4.06 -13.13 -17.68
CA PHE A 115 -3.82 -12.77 -16.29
C PHE A 115 -5.11 -12.54 -15.54
N ARG A 116 -5.06 -12.82 -14.24
CA ARG A 116 -6.05 -12.41 -13.27
C ARG A 116 -5.40 -11.42 -12.31
N VAL A 117 -5.98 -10.22 -12.23
CA VAL A 117 -5.50 -9.12 -11.38
C VAL A 117 -6.58 -8.71 -10.39
N ASN A 118 -6.22 -8.54 -9.13
CA ASN A 118 -7.12 -8.01 -8.10
C ASN A 118 -6.39 -7.02 -7.21
N ILE A 119 -7.16 -6.18 -6.53
CA ILE A 119 -6.68 -5.25 -5.53
C ILE A 119 -7.18 -5.70 -4.16
N ASN A 120 -6.30 -5.67 -3.17
CA ASN A 120 -6.71 -5.84 -1.77
C ASN A 120 -6.47 -4.53 -1.02
N LEU A 121 -7.35 -4.24 -0.07
CA LEU A 121 -7.17 -3.18 0.92
C LEU A 121 -6.40 -3.79 2.09
N ILE A 122 -5.41 -3.06 2.59
CA ILE A 122 -4.50 -3.53 3.64
C ILE A 122 -4.37 -2.49 4.74
N ASN A 123 -4.21 -2.96 5.97
CA ASN A 123 -3.73 -2.09 7.06
C ASN A 123 -2.27 -1.71 6.81
N ARG A 124 -1.82 -0.60 7.40
CA ARG A 124 -0.43 -0.13 7.36
C ARG A 124 0.58 -1.18 7.83
N GLU A 125 0.20 -2.03 8.78
CA GLU A 125 1.08 -3.08 9.32
C GLU A 125 1.06 -4.36 8.46
N GLY A 126 0.07 -4.54 7.59
CA GLY A 126 0.08 -5.54 6.51
C GLY A 126 -0.31 -6.97 6.87
N ASP A 127 -0.84 -7.20 8.07
CA ASP A 127 -1.25 -8.56 8.50
C ASP A 127 -2.72 -8.87 8.17
N LYS A 128 -3.53 -7.84 7.94
CA LYS A 128 -4.95 -7.94 7.60
C LYS A 128 -5.20 -7.34 6.23
N TRP A 129 -5.96 -8.05 5.42
CA TRP A 129 -6.41 -7.60 4.12
C TRP A 129 -7.90 -7.91 3.92
N VAL A 130 -8.56 -7.10 3.11
CA VAL A 130 -9.92 -7.34 2.61
C VAL A 130 -9.98 -7.05 1.11
N PRO A 131 -10.86 -7.72 0.34
CA PRO A 131 -10.89 -7.55 -1.11
C PRO A 131 -11.47 -6.18 -1.46
N ALA A 132 -10.80 -5.46 -2.36
CA ALA A 132 -11.42 -4.33 -3.06
C ALA A 132 -12.20 -4.87 -4.26
N SER A 133 -13.28 -4.18 -4.63
CA SER A 133 -14.19 -4.65 -5.68
C SER A 133 -14.18 -3.74 -6.89
N ARG A 134 -14.44 -4.33 -8.05
CA ARG A 134 -14.72 -3.62 -9.30
C ARG A 134 -15.99 -2.81 -9.12
N ILE A 135 -16.01 -1.61 -9.69
CA ILE A 135 -17.25 -0.83 -9.78
C ILE A 135 -18.27 -1.63 -10.60
N PRO A 136 -19.49 -1.87 -10.11
CA PRO A 136 -20.45 -2.74 -10.79
C PRO A 136 -21.19 -2.03 -11.94
N THR A 137 -20.52 -1.25 -12.80
CA THR A 137 -21.17 -0.51 -13.89
C THR A 137 -20.85 -1.06 -15.27
N ILE A 138 -21.72 -0.77 -16.24
CA ILE A 138 -21.53 -1.15 -17.65
C ILE A 138 -20.22 -0.58 -18.20
N GLU A 139 -19.85 0.63 -17.78
CA GLU A 139 -18.60 1.30 -18.16
C GLU A 139 -17.40 0.53 -17.62
N ALA A 140 -17.45 0.05 -16.38
CA ALA A 140 -16.39 -0.76 -15.79
C ALA A 140 -16.25 -2.11 -16.50
N ASP A 141 -17.37 -2.74 -16.89
CA ASP A 141 -17.34 -3.98 -17.67
C ASP A 141 -16.77 -3.78 -19.08
N LYS A 142 -17.07 -2.65 -19.73
CA LYS A 142 -16.46 -2.26 -21.02
C LYS A 142 -14.96 -1.99 -20.86
N ALA A 143 -14.56 -1.29 -19.80
CA ALA A 143 -13.16 -1.00 -19.49
C ALA A 143 -12.36 -2.29 -19.24
N ALA A 144 -12.94 -3.27 -18.53
CA ALA A 144 -12.30 -4.55 -18.27
C ALA A 144 -11.96 -5.33 -19.55
N LYS A 145 -12.82 -5.26 -20.58
CA LYS A 145 -12.60 -5.93 -21.89
C LYS A 145 -11.38 -5.40 -22.63
N VAL A 146 -10.94 -4.18 -22.33
CA VAL A 146 -9.75 -3.54 -22.93
C VAL A 146 -8.58 -3.45 -21.95
N GLY A 147 -8.62 -4.24 -20.86
CA GLY A 147 -7.50 -4.33 -19.91
C GLY A 147 -7.47 -3.24 -18.84
N THR A 148 -8.58 -2.57 -18.58
CA THR A 148 -8.68 -1.54 -17.53
C THR A 148 -9.54 -2.01 -16.36
N HIS A 149 -8.96 -2.05 -15.15
CA HIS A 149 -9.63 -2.43 -13.91
C HIS A 149 -10.07 -1.18 -13.14
N LEU A 150 -11.37 -0.92 -13.05
CA LEU A 150 -11.93 0.19 -12.26
C LEU A 150 -12.30 -0.30 -10.86
N VAL A 151 -11.54 0.10 -9.84
CA VAL A 151 -11.64 -0.46 -8.48
C VAL A 151 -12.14 0.60 -7.50
N ASN A 152 -13.16 0.25 -6.73
CA ASN A 152 -13.66 1.11 -5.65
C ASN A 152 -12.75 0.98 -4.41
N ILE A 153 -12.22 2.10 -3.94
CA ILE A 153 -11.32 2.18 -2.78
C ILE A 153 -11.75 3.33 -1.85
N PRO A 154 -11.95 3.06 -0.55
CA PRO A 154 -12.20 4.11 0.43
C PRO A 154 -10.98 5.02 0.62
N THR A 155 -11.20 6.30 0.88
CA THR A 155 -10.13 7.25 1.18
C THR A 155 -9.34 6.84 2.43
N HIS A 156 -8.06 7.23 2.49
CA HIS A 156 -7.11 6.92 3.54
C HIS A 156 -6.83 5.43 3.76
N THR A 157 -6.96 4.64 2.70
CA THR A 157 -6.78 3.18 2.78
C THR A 157 -5.51 2.75 2.06
N GLY A 158 -4.73 1.89 2.71
CA GLY A 158 -3.60 1.21 2.07
C GLY A 158 -4.08 0.12 1.12
N TRP A 159 -3.36 -0.13 0.04
CA TRP A 159 -3.76 -1.15 -0.92
C TRP A 159 -2.57 -1.87 -1.56
N GLU A 160 -2.83 -3.05 -2.10
CA GLU A 160 -1.86 -3.87 -2.81
C GLU A 160 -2.43 -4.38 -4.13
N CYS A 161 -1.55 -4.56 -5.12
CA CYS A 161 -1.88 -5.22 -6.37
C CYS A 161 -1.46 -6.69 -6.31
N CYS A 162 -2.38 -7.58 -6.69
CA CYS A 162 -2.12 -9.01 -6.80
C CYS A 162 -2.28 -9.45 -8.25
N ILE A 163 -1.25 -10.09 -8.80
CA ILE A 163 -1.22 -10.59 -10.18
C ILE A 163 -0.93 -12.09 -10.16
N LYS A 164 -1.64 -12.86 -11.00
CA LYS A 164 -1.29 -14.24 -11.32
C LYS A 164 -1.81 -14.65 -12.70
N GLY A 165 -1.37 -15.80 -13.18
CA GLY A 165 -2.01 -16.42 -14.34
C GLY A 165 -3.48 -16.69 -14.06
N ASP A 166 -4.32 -16.45 -15.07
CA ASP A 166 -5.72 -16.81 -15.02
C ASP A 166 -5.87 -18.31 -15.26
N PRO A 167 -6.40 -19.10 -14.30
CA PRO A 167 -6.60 -20.53 -14.46
C PRO A 167 -7.55 -20.88 -15.61
N ASN A 168 -8.39 -19.95 -16.04
CA ASN A 168 -9.30 -20.11 -17.17
C ASN A 168 -8.86 -19.31 -18.41
N GLY A 169 -7.68 -18.70 -18.37
CA GLY A 169 -7.16 -17.83 -19.43
C GLY A 169 -6.34 -18.56 -20.49
N LYS A 170 -5.87 -17.83 -21.51
CA LYS A 170 -5.10 -18.37 -22.65
C LYS A 170 -3.80 -19.12 -22.28
N TYR A 171 -3.28 -18.90 -21.07
CA TYR A 171 -2.05 -19.53 -20.58
C TYR A 171 -2.30 -20.55 -19.46
N ALA A 172 -3.55 -20.97 -19.28
CA ALA A 172 -3.90 -22.02 -18.33
C ALA A 172 -3.06 -23.28 -18.60
N ASN A 173 -2.52 -23.88 -17.53
CA ASN A 173 -1.68 -25.08 -17.57
C ASN A 173 -0.39 -24.95 -18.41
N SER A 174 0.07 -23.73 -18.69
CA SER A 174 1.35 -23.52 -19.38
C SER A 174 2.55 -23.61 -18.42
N ASP A 175 3.70 -23.97 -18.98
CA ASP A 175 5.03 -23.91 -18.35
C ASP A 175 5.68 -22.52 -18.48
N LEU A 176 4.88 -21.51 -18.79
CA LEU A 176 5.34 -20.16 -19.04
C LEU A 176 5.43 -19.36 -17.75
N TYR A 177 6.26 -18.33 -17.81
CA TYR A 177 6.52 -17.38 -16.74
C TYR A 177 6.12 -15.98 -17.17
N TYR A 178 5.88 -15.10 -16.21
CA TYR A 178 5.69 -13.69 -16.47
C TYR A 178 6.63 -12.83 -15.63
N LYS A 179 6.90 -11.63 -16.14
CA LYS A 179 7.67 -10.59 -15.44
C LYS A 179 6.96 -9.26 -15.59
N VAL A 180 7.02 -8.43 -14.56
CA VAL A 180 6.61 -7.02 -14.65
C VAL A 180 7.76 -6.26 -15.30
N GLU A 181 7.58 -5.83 -16.55
CA GLU A 181 8.57 -5.01 -17.26
C GLU A 181 8.47 -3.54 -16.85
N CYS A 182 7.24 -3.07 -16.65
CA CYS A 182 6.98 -1.69 -16.26
C CYS A 182 5.77 -1.66 -15.32
N ALA A 183 5.93 -0.92 -14.23
CA ALA A 183 4.84 -0.50 -13.36
C ALA A 183 5.06 0.98 -13.04
N ARG A 184 4.10 1.83 -13.40
CA ARG A 184 4.18 3.28 -13.17
C ARG A 184 2.81 3.91 -12.98
N PHE A 185 2.73 4.93 -12.15
CA PHE A 185 1.54 5.75 -12.04
C PHE A 185 1.46 6.76 -13.19
N GLY A 186 0.26 7.26 -13.48
CA GLY A 186 0.03 8.24 -14.55
C GLY A 186 0.69 9.59 -14.32
N ASP A 187 1.09 9.88 -13.09
CA ASP A 187 1.90 11.05 -12.73
C ASP A 187 3.41 10.83 -12.95
N GLY A 188 3.80 9.67 -13.51
CA GLY A 188 5.17 9.33 -13.85
C GLY A 188 5.94 8.61 -12.73
N ARG A 189 5.37 8.43 -11.54
CA ARG A 189 6.07 7.70 -10.46
C ARG A 189 6.22 6.22 -10.81
N GLU A 190 7.46 5.76 -10.79
CA GLU A 190 7.79 4.35 -11.01
C GLU A 190 7.49 3.51 -9.77
N VAL A 191 7.15 2.24 -10.02
CA VAL A 191 6.94 1.21 -9.02
C VAL A 191 8.00 0.14 -9.25
N ILE A 192 8.93 0.03 -8.30
CA ILE A 192 9.99 -0.98 -8.35
C ILE A 192 9.43 -2.29 -7.83
N VAL A 193 9.14 -3.21 -8.75
CA VAL A 193 8.71 -4.56 -8.41
C VAL A 193 9.94 -5.44 -8.16
N SER A 194 10.14 -5.86 -6.91
CA SER A 194 11.27 -6.70 -6.51
C SER A 194 10.83 -7.92 -5.69
N SER A 195 11.67 -8.96 -5.69
CA SER A 195 11.54 -10.11 -4.79
C SER A 195 11.90 -9.77 -3.34
N LYS A 196 11.69 -10.72 -2.42
CA LYS A 196 12.12 -10.60 -1.00
C LYS A 196 13.60 -10.33 -0.86
N GLY A 197 14.42 -10.84 -1.79
CA GLY A 197 15.86 -10.58 -1.84
C GLY A 197 16.24 -9.25 -2.50
N GLY A 198 15.25 -8.43 -2.90
CA GLY A 198 15.45 -7.15 -3.58
C GLY A 198 15.67 -7.25 -5.08
N THR A 199 15.80 -8.45 -5.65
CA THR A 199 16.04 -8.61 -7.10
C THR A 199 14.82 -8.15 -7.91
N THR A 200 15.03 -7.28 -8.90
CA THR A 200 14.01 -6.85 -9.88
C THR A 200 13.97 -7.73 -11.12
N ASN A 201 15.01 -8.55 -11.33
CA ASN A 201 15.07 -9.53 -12.41
C ASN A 201 14.63 -10.91 -11.93
N PHE A 202 13.32 -11.07 -11.71
CA PHE A 202 12.73 -12.35 -11.36
C PHE A 202 11.53 -12.65 -12.25
N TYR A 203 11.21 -13.94 -12.36
CA TYR A 203 10.14 -14.45 -13.20
C TYR A 203 9.18 -15.26 -12.33
N THR A 204 7.88 -15.07 -12.53
CA THR A 204 6.85 -15.77 -11.76
C THR A 204 6.15 -16.79 -12.66
N PRO A 205 6.04 -18.07 -12.27
CA PRO A 205 5.28 -19.04 -13.04
C PRO A 205 3.82 -18.60 -13.23
N LEU A 206 3.28 -18.69 -14.45
CA LEU A 206 1.86 -18.44 -14.70
C LEU A 206 0.96 -19.45 -13.99
N SER A 207 1.46 -20.66 -13.75
CA SER A 207 0.80 -21.72 -12.99
C SER A 207 0.89 -21.56 -11.47
N SER A 208 1.56 -20.52 -10.97
CA SER A 208 1.75 -20.33 -9.52
C SER A 208 0.41 -20.25 -8.77
N PRO A 209 0.21 -21.04 -7.70
CA PRO A 209 -0.99 -20.92 -6.87
C PRO A 209 -1.02 -19.61 -6.09
N LYS A 210 0.17 -19.06 -5.77
CA LYS A 210 0.33 -17.79 -5.06
C LYS A 210 0.44 -16.63 -6.06
N PRO A 211 -0.31 -15.53 -5.86
CA PRO A 211 -0.11 -14.34 -6.66
C PRO A 211 1.21 -13.65 -6.32
N MET A 212 1.76 -12.95 -7.30
CA MET A 212 2.75 -11.90 -7.05
C MET A 212 2.00 -10.71 -6.46
N ILE A 213 2.52 -10.18 -5.35
CA ILE A 213 1.94 -9.05 -4.62
C ILE A 213 2.99 -7.95 -4.59
N PHE A 214 2.57 -6.72 -4.86
CA PHE A 214 3.37 -5.53 -4.61
C PHE A 214 2.47 -4.40 -4.13
N ASN A 215 2.99 -3.62 -3.18
CA ASN A 215 2.21 -2.65 -2.44
C ASN A 215 2.99 -1.37 -2.12
N GLY A 216 4.10 -1.10 -2.81
CA GLY A 216 4.94 0.08 -2.58
C GLY A 216 5.74 0.53 -3.80
N TYR A 217 6.36 1.71 -3.70
CA TYR A 217 7.04 2.38 -4.82
C TYR A 217 8.52 1.98 -4.96
N ASP A 218 9.18 1.71 -3.84
CA ASP A 218 10.58 1.28 -3.77
C ASP A 218 10.75 0.14 -2.75
N ARG A 219 11.99 -0.31 -2.52
CA ARG A 219 12.36 -1.28 -1.46
C ARG A 219 12.17 -0.74 -0.05
N ASP A 220 12.16 0.58 0.12
CA ASP A 220 11.92 1.22 1.40
C ASP A 220 10.44 1.18 1.77
N ASP A 221 10.14 1.33 3.07
CA ASP A 221 8.83 1.36 3.77
C ASP A 221 7.80 2.34 3.14
N SER A 222 7.48 2.20 1.85
CA SER A 222 6.81 3.19 1.02
C SER A 222 5.56 2.57 0.39
N ARG A 223 4.56 2.28 1.22
CA ARG A 223 3.35 1.61 0.75
C ARG A 223 2.43 2.53 -0.03
N PHE A 224 1.62 1.96 -0.93
CA PHE A 224 0.55 2.66 -1.61
C PHE A 224 -0.56 3.03 -0.62
N VAL A 225 -0.97 4.31 -0.64
CA VAL A 225 -2.11 4.81 0.11
C VAL A 225 -2.97 5.66 -0.81
N PHE A 226 -4.25 5.33 -0.89
CA PHE A 226 -5.20 6.08 -1.67
C PHE A 226 -5.93 7.11 -0.80
N VAL A 227 -6.06 8.34 -1.29
CA VAL A 227 -6.70 9.44 -0.56
C VAL A 227 -7.54 10.29 -1.51
N ALA A 228 -8.84 10.36 -1.29
CA ALA A 228 -9.75 11.16 -2.10
C ALA A 228 -10.06 12.51 -1.44
N PRO A 229 -9.92 13.65 -2.16
CA PRO A 229 -10.31 14.95 -1.65
C PRO A 229 -11.83 15.12 -1.70
N SER A 230 -12.38 15.75 -0.67
CA SER A 230 -13.76 16.23 -0.64
C SER A 230 -14.00 17.34 -1.69
N ASN A 231 -15.26 17.59 -2.05
CA ASN A 231 -15.61 18.68 -2.97
C ASN A 231 -15.20 20.05 -2.42
N LEU A 232 -15.14 20.19 -1.10
CA LEU A 232 -14.65 21.39 -0.44
C LEU A 232 -13.15 21.58 -0.70
N GLU A 233 -12.35 20.54 -0.52
CA GLU A 233 -10.90 20.57 -0.83
C GLU A 233 -10.65 20.86 -2.31
N LYS A 234 -11.43 20.24 -3.20
CA LYS A 234 -11.37 20.52 -4.65
C LYS A 234 -11.68 21.99 -4.95
N GLY A 235 -12.77 22.51 -4.41
CA GLY A 235 -13.22 23.89 -4.63
C GLY A 235 -12.26 24.96 -4.09
N HIS A 236 -11.45 24.60 -3.09
CA HIS A 236 -10.40 25.48 -2.53
C HIS A 236 -9.01 25.23 -3.13
N GLY A 237 -8.87 24.33 -4.11
CA GLY A 237 -7.57 24.02 -4.73
C GLY A 237 -6.61 23.30 -3.78
N LEU A 238 -7.13 22.61 -2.76
CA LEU A 238 -6.35 21.86 -1.76
C LEU A 238 -6.02 20.43 -2.21
N GLN A 239 -6.66 19.94 -3.26
CA GLN A 239 -6.33 18.65 -3.86
C GLN A 239 -4.91 18.65 -4.45
N ALA A 240 -4.27 17.48 -4.49
CA ALA A 240 -2.98 17.35 -5.15
C ALA A 240 -3.11 17.64 -6.66
N SER A 241 -2.13 18.33 -7.24
CA SER A 241 -2.11 18.65 -8.67
C SER A 241 -2.10 17.41 -9.58
N HIS A 242 -1.66 16.27 -9.05
CA HIS A 242 -1.52 15.00 -9.76
C HIS A 242 -2.66 14.01 -9.48
N ASP A 243 -3.68 14.40 -8.71
CA ASP A 243 -4.77 13.55 -8.21
C ASP A 243 -5.30 12.57 -9.27
N LYS A 244 -5.89 13.10 -10.35
CA LYS A 244 -6.45 12.28 -11.43
C LYS A 244 -5.47 11.28 -12.07
N GLN A 245 -4.20 11.65 -12.20
CA GLN A 245 -3.20 10.81 -12.88
C GLN A 245 -2.57 9.77 -11.94
N SER A 246 -2.41 10.13 -10.68
CA SER A 246 -1.83 9.30 -9.64
C SER A 246 -2.67 8.09 -9.25
N ASN A 247 -3.95 8.04 -9.65
CA ASN A 247 -4.84 6.89 -9.43
C ASN A 247 -4.72 5.80 -10.47
N LYS A 248 -3.97 6.04 -11.54
CA LYS A 248 -3.84 5.11 -12.67
C LYS A 248 -2.48 4.44 -12.58
N LEU A 249 -2.47 3.16 -12.25
CA LEU A 249 -1.27 2.31 -12.33
C LEU A 249 -1.27 1.62 -13.69
N TYR A 250 -0.30 1.97 -14.53
CA TYR A 250 -0.04 1.33 -15.81
C TYR A 250 0.92 0.17 -15.59
N LEU A 251 0.56 -1.01 -16.10
CA LEU A 251 1.34 -2.23 -15.97
C LEU A 251 1.62 -2.83 -17.36
N THR A 252 2.86 -3.26 -17.54
CA THR A 252 3.29 -4.03 -18.71
C THR A 252 3.88 -5.35 -18.25
N LEU A 253 3.24 -6.46 -18.64
CA LEU A 253 3.66 -7.82 -18.31
C LEU A 253 4.23 -8.51 -19.55
N SER A 254 5.43 -9.06 -19.45
CA SER A 254 6.03 -9.91 -20.49
C SER A 254 5.82 -11.38 -20.17
N ILE A 255 5.80 -12.22 -21.21
CA ILE A 255 5.66 -13.67 -21.10
C ILE A 255 6.96 -14.32 -21.55
N HIS A 256 7.46 -15.27 -20.76
CA HIS A 256 8.74 -15.92 -20.95
C HIS A 256 8.60 -17.45 -20.87
N ARG A 257 9.54 -18.16 -21.47
CA ARG A 257 9.73 -19.60 -21.29
C ARG A 257 11.06 -19.86 -20.61
N GLU A 258 11.10 -20.77 -19.65
CA GLU A 258 12.35 -21.21 -19.06
C GLU A 258 13.11 -22.12 -20.02
N VAL A 259 14.39 -21.82 -20.26
CA VAL A 259 15.32 -22.67 -20.99
C VAL A 259 16.47 -23.01 -20.05
N LYS A 260 16.47 -24.24 -19.55
CA LYS A 260 17.53 -24.75 -18.67
C LYS A 260 18.86 -24.77 -19.41
N ALA A 261 19.92 -24.30 -18.76
CA ALA A 261 21.26 -24.48 -19.31
C ALA A 261 21.54 -25.98 -19.46
N VAL A 262 21.83 -26.42 -20.69
CA VAL A 262 22.36 -27.77 -20.91
C VAL A 262 23.79 -27.74 -20.35
N PRO A 263 24.15 -28.60 -19.39
CA PRO A 263 25.53 -28.70 -18.96
C PRO A 263 26.37 -29.03 -20.19
N GLU A 264 27.41 -28.25 -20.47
CA GLU A 264 28.35 -28.63 -21.51
C GLU A 264 28.84 -30.05 -21.22
N PRO A 265 28.87 -30.97 -22.21
CA PRO A 265 29.44 -32.27 -21.99
C PRO A 265 30.90 -32.08 -21.58
N VAL A 266 31.20 -32.37 -20.32
CA VAL A 266 32.58 -32.42 -19.83
C VAL A 266 33.26 -33.54 -20.60
N TYR A 267 33.97 -33.19 -21.67
CA TYR A 267 34.95 -34.10 -22.24
C TYR A 267 36.03 -34.28 -21.18
N ARG A 268 35.91 -35.36 -20.39
CA ARG A 268 37.05 -35.93 -19.69
C ARG A 268 38.10 -36.23 -20.76
N GLN A 269 39.07 -35.35 -20.91
CA GLN A 269 40.34 -35.77 -21.47
C GLN A 269 40.90 -36.81 -20.50
N SER A 270 40.70 -38.08 -20.82
CA SER A 270 41.46 -39.17 -20.25
C SER A 270 42.91 -39.01 -20.70
N LYS A 271 43.66 -38.13 -20.04
CA LYS A 271 45.11 -38.23 -20.01
C LYS A 271 45.42 -39.39 -19.07
N GLY A 272 45.89 -40.49 -19.67
CA GLY A 272 46.47 -41.59 -18.92
C GLY A 272 47.72 -41.14 -18.15
N GLY A 273 48.08 -41.95 -17.17
CA GLY A 273 49.39 -41.92 -16.52
C GLY A 273 49.37 -41.34 -15.11
N ASN A 274 49.10 -42.24 -14.16
CA ASN A 274 49.84 -42.49 -12.93
C ASN A 274 50.49 -41.34 -12.12
N ASP A 275 50.25 -41.48 -10.81
CA ASP A 275 51.14 -41.23 -9.67
C ASP A 275 50.99 -39.96 -8.82
N GLU A 276 50.81 -40.27 -7.53
CA GLU A 276 51.26 -39.62 -6.31
C GLU A 276 50.71 -38.25 -5.90
N TYR A 277 49.84 -38.31 -4.90
CA TYR A 277 49.53 -37.23 -3.97
C TYR A 277 50.73 -36.98 -3.05
N LEU A 278 51.25 -35.76 -3.06
CA LEU A 278 52.12 -35.22 -2.02
C LEU A 278 51.56 -33.90 -1.49
N GLU A 279 51.65 -33.80 -0.17
CA GLU A 279 51.19 -32.77 0.75
C GLU A 279 51.65 -31.34 0.42
N GLY A 280 50.97 -30.35 1.01
CA GLY A 280 51.72 -29.28 1.65
C GLY A 280 51.15 -27.86 1.58
N SER A 281 50.75 -27.39 2.77
CA SER A 281 51.02 -26.06 3.34
C SER A 281 50.01 -24.92 3.16
N TYR A 282 49.63 -24.43 4.35
CA TYR A 282 49.01 -23.17 4.73
C TYR A 282 49.83 -21.95 4.31
N ASP A 283 49.19 -20.79 4.11
CA ASP A 283 49.49 -19.65 4.99
C ASP A 283 48.41 -18.57 5.03
N MET A 284 48.23 -18.03 6.23
CA MET A 284 47.36 -16.92 6.60
C MET A 284 48.09 -15.56 6.46
N VAL A 285 47.35 -14.47 6.69
CA VAL A 285 47.72 -13.29 7.52
C VAL A 285 47.70 -11.92 6.80
N SER A 286 46.70 -11.10 7.19
CA SER A 286 46.74 -9.64 7.52
C SER A 286 47.05 -8.60 6.43
N ASP A 287 46.73 -7.31 6.49
CA ASP A 287 45.92 -6.42 7.35
C ASP A 287 45.90 -5.02 6.68
N ALA A 288 45.06 -4.13 7.24
CA ALA A 288 45.23 -2.67 7.36
C ALA A 288 44.52 -1.69 6.38
N ASN A 289 43.44 -1.06 6.89
CA ASN A 289 43.25 0.39 7.21
C ASN A 289 43.91 1.44 6.27
N THR A 290 43.35 2.61 5.89
CA THR A 290 42.53 3.66 6.56
C THR A 290 42.32 4.82 5.54
N MET A 291 41.21 5.58 5.43
CA MET A 291 40.96 6.97 5.93
C MET A 291 39.84 7.61 5.05
N ARG A 292 38.71 8.12 5.59
CA ARG A 292 38.32 9.48 6.08
C ARG A 292 37.98 10.60 5.04
N GLY A 293 36.82 11.26 5.26
CA GLY A 293 36.44 12.63 4.82
C GLY A 293 35.24 12.67 3.85
N GLY A 294 34.16 13.46 3.98
CA GLY A 294 33.86 14.61 4.83
C GLY A 294 32.37 15.03 4.75
N THR A 295 32.02 16.01 5.59
CA THR A 295 30.68 16.58 5.88
C THR A 295 30.37 17.88 5.11
N THR A 296 29.09 18.18 4.85
CA THR A 296 28.53 19.56 4.90
C THR A 296 27.02 19.61 5.17
N LYS A 297 26.60 20.58 5.99
CA LYS A 297 25.25 20.97 6.44
C LYS A 297 24.71 22.19 5.64
N GLY A 298 23.38 22.39 5.67
CA GLY A 298 22.69 23.70 5.50
C GLY A 298 21.16 23.51 5.29
N ALA A 299 20.31 23.64 6.33
CA ALA A 299 19.57 24.84 6.80
C ALA A 299 18.39 25.24 5.88
N SER A 300 17.10 25.02 6.25
CA SER A 300 16.15 25.89 7.01
C SER A 300 15.77 27.20 6.26
N MET A 301 14.54 27.74 6.17
CA MET A 301 13.39 27.77 7.09
C MET A 301 12.14 28.41 6.41
N ASN A 302 10.93 28.03 6.85
CA ASN A 302 9.71 28.79 7.21
C ASN A 302 9.00 29.88 6.35
N GLY A 303 7.65 29.87 6.46
CA GLY A 303 6.75 31.05 6.43
C GLY A 303 5.35 30.80 5.85
N TYR A 304 4.36 30.26 6.60
CA TYR A 304 3.26 30.93 7.35
C TYR A 304 2.03 31.48 6.55
N PHE A 305 0.88 30.77 6.72
CA PHE A 305 -0.53 31.17 6.95
C PHE A 305 -1.37 32.10 6.00
N SER A 306 -2.58 31.58 5.65
CA SER A 306 -3.94 32.09 6.00
C SER A 306 -4.98 32.23 4.85
N ALA A 307 -6.11 31.53 5.07
CA ALA A 307 -7.53 31.93 4.90
C ALA A 307 -8.26 31.85 3.53
N ALA A 308 -9.52 31.40 3.67
CA ALA A 308 -10.62 31.20 2.72
C ALA A 308 -10.86 32.37 1.72
N THR A 309 -11.48 32.16 0.55
CA THR A 309 -12.94 32.31 0.33
C THR A 309 -13.34 31.86 -1.10
N THR A 310 -14.55 31.32 -1.21
CA THR A 310 -15.36 30.73 -2.31
C THR A 310 -15.32 31.26 -3.76
N ARG A 311 -15.65 30.39 -4.74
CA ARG A 311 -16.73 30.58 -5.78
C ARG A 311 -16.88 29.41 -6.80
N GLY A 312 -18.10 28.84 -6.86
CA GLY A 312 -18.78 28.18 -8.02
C GLY A 312 -18.16 26.89 -8.58
N GLY A 313 -18.82 25.72 -8.59
CA GLY A 313 -19.91 25.32 -9.50
C GLY A 313 -19.35 24.90 -10.87
N SER A 314 -19.63 23.77 -11.53
CA SER A 314 -20.72 22.78 -11.45
C SER A 314 -20.36 21.53 -12.29
N VAL A 315 -20.84 20.36 -11.84
CA VAL A 315 -21.46 19.25 -12.60
C VAL A 315 -20.80 18.80 -13.93
N GLN A 316 -20.13 17.64 -13.91
CA GLN A 316 -20.38 16.53 -14.85
C GLN A 316 -19.56 15.28 -14.47
N SER A 317 -20.27 14.18 -14.14
CA SER A 317 -19.77 12.81 -13.94
C SER A 317 -18.39 12.69 -13.27
N ASP A 318 -18.30 13.11 -12.02
CA ASP A 318 -17.08 12.90 -11.24
C ASP A 318 -17.11 11.47 -10.68
N TYR A 319 -16.46 10.53 -11.38
CA TYR A 319 -15.74 9.50 -10.62
C TYR A 319 -14.80 10.30 -9.71
N SER A 320 -15.11 10.35 -8.41
CA SER A 320 -14.28 11.04 -7.42
C SER A 320 -12.91 10.36 -7.40
N GLY A 321 -12.01 10.87 -8.23
CA GLY A 321 -10.59 10.53 -8.19
C GLY A 321 -10.02 10.96 -6.84
N GLY A 322 -9.03 10.20 -6.39
CA GLY A 322 -8.16 10.58 -5.28
C GLY A 322 -6.71 10.73 -5.72
N SER A 323 -5.80 10.57 -4.78
CA SER A 323 -4.38 10.66 -4.99
C SER A 323 -3.73 9.45 -4.35
N ASN A 324 -2.79 8.82 -5.05
CA ASN A 324 -1.98 7.77 -4.45
C ASN A 324 -0.72 8.39 -3.82
N PHE A 325 -0.43 8.11 -2.56
CA PHE A 325 0.74 8.60 -1.83
C PHE A 325 1.59 7.45 -1.30
N SER A 326 2.81 7.75 -0.83
CA SER A 326 3.63 6.80 -0.06
C SER A 326 3.40 6.95 1.44
N SER A 327 3.30 5.85 2.18
CA SER A 327 3.26 5.85 3.66
C SER A 327 4.22 4.82 4.26
N GLY A 328 4.65 5.04 5.50
CA GLY A 328 5.57 4.16 6.22
C GLY A 328 5.00 2.74 6.45
N GLY A 329 5.79 1.69 6.33
CA GLY A 329 5.43 0.32 6.75
C GLY A 329 6.00 -0.78 5.86
N LYS A 330 6.04 -2.02 6.38
CA LYS A 330 6.78 -3.14 5.75
C LYS A 330 6.24 -3.53 4.37
N THR A 331 7.02 -3.55 3.32
CA THR A 331 6.58 -4.09 2.02
C THR A 331 6.58 -5.63 2.03
N HIS A 332 5.61 -6.27 1.36
CA HIS A 332 5.58 -7.73 1.19
C HIS A 332 6.08 -8.08 -0.20
N HIS A 333 6.99 -9.05 -0.29
CA HIS A 333 7.60 -9.44 -1.57
C HIS A 333 7.46 -10.95 -1.85
N SER A 334 7.75 -11.36 -3.08
CA SER A 334 7.73 -12.77 -3.51
C SER A 334 8.96 -13.55 -3.02
N GLU A 335 8.75 -14.81 -2.63
CA GLU A 335 9.84 -15.76 -2.41
C GLU A 335 10.47 -16.14 -3.75
N THR A 336 11.78 -15.96 -3.88
CA THR A 336 12.53 -16.29 -5.09
C THR A 336 13.69 -17.21 -4.79
N HIS A 337 14.01 -18.08 -5.75
CA HIS A 337 15.19 -18.92 -5.74
C HIS A 337 16.01 -18.64 -7.01
N THR A 338 17.33 -18.72 -6.91
CA THR A 338 18.22 -18.58 -8.06
C THR A 338 18.21 -19.87 -8.88
N VAL A 339 18.14 -19.74 -10.21
CA VAL A 339 18.16 -20.88 -11.15
C VAL A 339 19.26 -20.68 -12.20
N ASN A 340 19.79 -21.79 -12.72
CA ASN A 340 20.69 -21.78 -13.88
C ASN A 340 19.90 -21.99 -15.18
N SER A 341 19.07 -20.99 -15.52
CA SER A 341 18.18 -21.00 -16.68
C SER A 341 18.15 -19.62 -17.33
N THR A 342 17.85 -19.58 -18.62
CA THR A 342 17.52 -18.34 -19.35
C THR A 342 16.01 -18.24 -19.55
N PHE A 343 15.50 -17.02 -19.68
CA PHE A 343 14.07 -16.75 -19.83
C PHE A 343 13.81 -15.87 -21.06
N PRO A 344 13.93 -16.41 -22.30
CA PRO A 344 13.56 -15.67 -23.50
C PRO A 344 12.06 -15.30 -23.49
N LYS A 345 11.76 -14.10 -24.01
CA LYS A 345 10.38 -13.61 -24.19
C LYS A 345 9.71 -14.36 -25.35
N VAL A 346 8.46 -14.82 -25.16
CA VAL A 346 7.74 -15.71 -26.10
C VAL A 346 6.46 -15.13 -26.70
N GLY A 347 6.29 -13.80 -26.68
CA GLY A 347 5.12 -13.17 -27.29
C GLY A 347 5.04 -11.67 -27.01
N PRO A 348 3.97 -10.99 -27.46
CA PRO A 348 3.73 -9.60 -27.12
C PRO A 348 3.53 -9.43 -25.61
N SER A 349 3.89 -8.25 -25.11
CA SER A 349 3.56 -7.87 -23.74
C SER A 349 2.06 -7.66 -23.59
N VAL A 350 1.54 -7.86 -22.38
CA VAL A 350 0.18 -7.50 -21.99
C VAL A 350 0.23 -6.18 -21.26
N GLU A 351 -0.51 -5.21 -21.76
CA GLU A 351 -0.66 -3.90 -21.14
C GLU A 351 -2.02 -3.82 -20.43
N MET A 352 -2.03 -3.26 -19.23
CA MET A 352 -3.24 -3.09 -18.44
C MET A 352 -3.15 -1.83 -17.58
N ILE A 353 -4.32 -1.35 -17.17
CA ILE A 353 -4.47 -0.17 -16.33
C ILE A 353 -5.28 -0.57 -15.10
N ILE A 354 -4.80 -0.23 -13.92
CA ILE A 354 -5.62 -0.23 -12.70
C ILE A 354 -5.95 1.22 -12.40
N GLN A 355 -7.24 1.55 -12.31
CA GLN A 355 -7.72 2.87 -11.95
C GLN A 355 -8.49 2.78 -10.63
N LEU A 356 -7.97 3.46 -9.61
CA LEU A 356 -8.61 3.59 -8.31
C LEU A 356 -9.68 4.69 -8.37
N VAL A 357 -10.81 4.43 -7.75
CA VAL A 357 -11.96 5.33 -7.73
C VAL A 357 -12.55 5.34 -6.32
N ASN A 358 -12.89 6.52 -5.82
CA ASN A 358 -13.64 6.64 -4.58
C ASN A 358 -15.12 6.85 -4.90
N ASN A 359 -16.01 6.09 -4.25
CA ASN A 359 -17.46 6.28 -4.34
C ASN A 359 -18.08 6.63 -2.98
N GLU A 360 -17.30 7.17 -2.05
CA GLU A 360 -17.82 7.54 -0.74
C GLU A 360 -18.65 8.83 -0.82
N PRO A 361 -19.76 8.92 -0.06
CA PRO A 361 -20.52 10.15 0.09
C PRO A 361 -19.65 11.34 0.51
N GLN A 362 -20.02 12.54 0.07
CA GLN A 362 -19.29 13.77 0.46
C GLN A 362 -19.28 14.02 1.96
N GLU A 363 -20.34 13.62 2.67
CA GLU A 363 -20.38 13.66 4.14
C GLU A 363 -19.27 12.81 4.77
N ASP A 364 -19.03 11.61 4.23
CA ASP A 364 -17.98 10.71 4.69
C ASP A 364 -16.59 11.27 4.36
N LEU A 365 -16.39 11.80 3.14
CA LEU A 365 -15.13 12.44 2.77
C LEU A 365 -14.79 13.62 3.69
N LEU A 366 -15.75 14.53 3.93
CA LEU A 366 -15.55 15.66 4.84
C LEU A 366 -15.28 15.20 6.28
N HIS A 367 -15.97 14.17 6.74
CA HIS A 367 -15.74 13.60 8.07
C HIS A 367 -14.31 13.07 8.21
N PHE A 368 -13.82 12.30 7.24
CA PHE A 368 -12.47 11.74 7.30
C PHE A 368 -11.37 12.77 7.12
N THR A 369 -11.58 13.79 6.29
CA THR A 369 -10.68 14.96 6.21
C THR A 369 -10.56 15.65 7.57
N ARG A 370 -11.68 15.85 8.29
CA ARG A 370 -11.66 16.45 9.64
C ARG A 370 -10.92 15.59 10.65
N LEU A 371 -11.14 14.28 10.64
CA LEU A 371 -10.44 13.35 11.53
C LEU A 371 -8.92 13.41 11.34
N ILE A 372 -8.44 13.53 10.10
CA ILE A 372 -7.01 13.73 9.85
C ILE A 372 -6.52 15.08 10.36
N GLN A 373 -7.29 16.15 10.13
CA GLN A 373 -6.90 17.46 10.64
C GLN A 373 -6.78 17.45 12.16
N GLU A 374 -7.73 16.82 12.85
CA GLU A 374 -7.70 16.66 14.31
C GLU A 374 -6.48 15.85 14.79
N GLN A 375 -6.09 14.80 14.05
CA GLN A 375 -4.86 14.04 14.33
C GLN A 375 -3.61 14.92 14.21
N VAL A 376 -3.52 15.67 13.11
CA VAL A 376 -2.39 16.57 12.85
C VAL A 376 -2.30 17.66 13.93
N ASP A 377 -3.42 18.30 14.26
CA ASP A 377 -3.48 19.33 15.29
C ASP A 377 -3.16 18.78 16.68
N GLY A 378 -3.64 17.57 16.99
CA GLY A 378 -3.29 16.84 18.21
C GLY A 378 -1.78 16.63 18.34
N GLN A 379 -1.15 16.07 17.29
CA GLN A 379 0.28 15.81 17.29
C GLN A 379 1.10 17.10 17.43
N LEU A 380 0.70 18.18 16.75
CA LEU A 380 1.36 19.47 16.87
C LEU A 380 1.30 20.03 18.29
N ARG A 381 0.17 19.89 18.99
CA ARG A 381 0.04 20.29 20.40
C ARG A 381 0.95 19.47 21.30
N ASP A 382 1.05 18.17 21.09
CA ASP A 382 1.92 17.29 21.87
C ASP A 382 3.40 17.62 21.66
N ASP A 383 3.81 17.87 20.42
CA ASP A 383 5.18 18.26 20.08
C ASP A 383 5.55 19.63 20.66
N LEU A 384 4.63 20.61 20.63
CA LEU A 384 4.80 21.89 21.30
C LEU A 384 4.95 21.72 22.81
N GLY A 385 4.13 20.87 23.44
CA GLY A 385 4.23 20.59 24.88
C GLY A 385 5.51 19.85 25.29
N LYS A 386 6.12 19.06 24.39
CA LYS A 386 7.45 18.47 24.60
C LYS A 386 8.55 19.53 24.52
N LEU A 387 8.52 20.37 23.49
CA LEU A 387 9.50 21.45 23.30
C LEU A 387 9.47 22.46 24.45
N GLN A 388 8.29 22.79 24.99
CA GLN A 388 8.15 23.65 26.17
C GLN A 388 8.81 23.03 27.40
N ARG A 389 8.59 21.74 27.68
CA ARG A 389 9.23 21.02 28.78
C ARG A 389 10.75 20.94 28.62
N GLU A 390 11.24 20.71 27.40
CA GLU A 390 12.68 20.71 27.11
C GLU A 390 13.30 22.09 27.34
N LYS A 391 12.61 23.16 26.92
CA LYS A 391 13.04 24.55 27.17
C LYS A 391 13.14 24.85 28.66
N GLU A 392 12.11 24.54 29.44
CA GLU A 392 12.11 24.75 30.91
C GLU A 392 13.26 24.00 31.59
N LEU A 393 13.53 22.76 31.16
CA LEU A 393 14.61 21.94 31.70
C LEU A 393 15.99 22.50 31.32
N LEU A 394 16.12 23.07 30.12
CA LEU A 394 17.35 23.75 29.69
C LEU A 394 17.57 25.05 30.48
N GLU A 395 16.52 25.84 30.67
CA GLU A 395 16.55 27.08 31.48
C GLU A 395 16.93 26.78 32.94
N ALA A 396 16.37 25.72 33.53
CA ALA A 396 16.74 25.26 34.87
C ALA A 396 18.22 24.82 34.96
N LYS A 397 18.74 24.12 33.94
CA LYS A 397 20.17 23.75 33.86
C LYS A 397 21.07 24.97 33.73
N ILE A 398 20.73 25.92 32.85
CA ILE A 398 21.47 27.18 32.69
C ILE A 398 21.48 27.95 34.01
N HIS A 399 20.35 28.02 34.72
CA HIS A 399 20.28 28.69 36.02
C HIS A 399 21.18 28.01 37.06
N LEU A 400 21.21 26.67 37.12
CA LEU A 400 22.10 25.91 38.00
C LEU A 400 23.59 26.10 37.65
N GLU A 401 23.94 26.16 36.37
CA GLU A 401 25.32 26.41 35.92
C GLU A 401 25.76 27.86 36.14
N THR A 402 24.85 28.83 35.95
CA THR A 402 25.12 30.26 36.21
C THR A 402 25.29 30.53 37.71
N ASN A 403 24.55 29.79 38.55
CA ASN A 403 24.68 29.86 40.02
C ASN A 403 25.80 28.98 40.59
N ARG A 404 26.47 28.15 39.76
CA ARG A 404 27.77 27.55 40.10
C ARG A 404 28.85 28.62 39.99
N VAL A 405 28.81 29.58 40.90
CA VAL A 405 29.94 30.47 41.18
C VAL A 405 31.09 29.60 41.68
N ASP A 406 32.22 29.67 40.99
CA ASP A 406 33.47 29.03 41.39
C ASP A 406 33.86 29.52 42.81
N PRO A 407 33.99 28.64 43.82
CA PRO A 407 34.36 29.05 45.18
C PRO A 407 35.74 29.75 45.25
N ARG A 408 36.50 29.77 44.16
CA ARG A 408 37.83 30.38 44.08
C ARG A 408 37.84 31.89 43.79
N SER A 409 36.73 32.51 43.36
CA SER A 409 36.73 33.95 43.06
C SER A 409 36.32 34.87 44.22
N GLN A 410 36.04 34.33 45.42
CA GLN A 410 35.70 35.13 46.62
C GLN A 410 36.85 35.26 47.63
N LEU A 411 38.04 34.74 47.34
CA LEU A 411 39.19 34.73 48.27
C LEU A 411 40.30 35.74 47.95
N PHE A 412 40.19 36.55 46.90
CA PHE A 412 41.17 37.60 46.59
C PHE A 412 40.48 38.93 46.32
N GLY A 413 40.20 39.68 47.39
CA GLY A 413 39.60 40.99 47.25
C GLY A 413 39.46 41.82 48.52
N HIS A 414 40.20 41.55 49.60
CA HIS A 414 40.39 42.53 50.68
C HIS A 414 41.68 42.24 51.45
N THR A 415 42.72 43.04 51.19
CA THR A 415 43.56 43.73 52.19
C THR A 415 44.86 44.20 51.52
N THR A 416 44.96 45.51 51.32
CA THR A 416 46.22 46.23 51.58
C THR A 416 45.82 47.61 52.06
N GLN A 417 45.85 47.74 53.39
CA GLN A 417 45.85 49.02 54.08
C GLN A 417 47.08 49.83 53.64
N GLU A 418 46.81 51.12 53.46
CA GLU A 418 47.64 52.28 53.77
C GLU A 418 48.98 52.00 54.46
N ALA A 419 50.07 52.54 53.90
CA ALA A 419 50.82 53.65 54.50
C ALA A 419 52.18 53.85 53.82
N HIS A 420 52.37 55.01 53.17
CA HIS A 420 53.47 55.92 53.52
C HIS A 420 53.21 57.30 52.89
N LEU A 421 52.99 58.27 53.76
CA LEU A 421 53.12 59.72 53.52
C LEU A 421 54.59 60.07 53.28
N ILE A 422 54.86 60.89 52.25
CA ILE A 422 55.59 62.19 52.25
C ILE A 422 55.36 62.83 50.88
#